data_AF-A0A8H5S9W7-F1
#
_entry.id   AF-A0A8H5S9W7-F1
#
_cell.length_a   1.000
_cell.length_b   1.000
_cell.length_c   1.000
_cell.angle_alpha   90.00
_cell.angle_beta   90.00
_cell.angle_gamma   90.00
#
_symmetry.space_group_name_H-M   'P 1'
#
loop_
_entity.id
_entity.type
_entity.pdbx_description
1 polymer ?
#
loop_
_entity_poly.entity_id
_entity_poly.type
_entity_poly.pdbx_seq_one_letter_code
_entity_poly.pdbx_strand_id
1 'polypeptide(L)'
;MSRLCLDLLGFGCALVPFLGFWACCPSIWETVVVDLNTALMIDVWKAWNPSVNSFQPASGDNTEIWQKAAKLLGKDVLYESEVVSAKRTKSGVKIEVRDKDGHITKISAKRLLITIGPETINPKYFDLSSEEVEIFHSAAGNRYLTGIVSHPSLPAAGITNVVPAAVNGNYVAYPTAPFQAYFQYKGNSSTGPIHRALTVVPRETSIEDAKNLVRKSVQNLIDEGTIPTGKSSDLDFRTFSDHGILYRRWSAEQLRGSIFAMANAL
;
A
#
# COMPACT_ATOMS: atom_id res chain seq x y z
N MET A 1 -13.80 -20.85 -24.56
CA MET A 1 -12.39 -20.54 -24.26
C MET A 1 -12.35 -19.44 -23.21
N SER A 2 -12.40 -19.80 -21.93
CA SER A 2 -12.34 -18.87 -20.81
C SER A 2 -10.87 -18.57 -20.48
N ARG A 3 -10.46 -17.31 -20.60
CA ARG A 3 -9.22 -16.82 -20.01
C ARG A 3 -9.53 -16.48 -18.56
N LEU A 4 -9.32 -17.41 -17.65
CA LEU A 4 -9.43 -17.13 -16.24
C LEU A 4 -8.19 -16.32 -15.82
N CYS A 5 -8.40 -15.05 -15.51
CA CYS A 5 -7.38 -14.16 -14.96
C CYS A 5 -7.52 -14.23 -13.44
N LEU A 6 -6.69 -15.03 -12.78
CA LEU A 6 -6.54 -14.93 -11.34
C LEU A 6 -5.74 -13.65 -11.07
N ASP A 7 -6.32 -12.75 -10.27
CA ASP A 7 -5.77 -11.51 -9.73
C ASP A 7 -5.22 -10.48 -10.72
N LEU A 8 -6.15 -9.68 -11.24
CA LEU A 8 -5.94 -8.31 -11.71
C LEU A 8 -5.81 -7.36 -10.49
N LEU A 9 -4.69 -7.42 -9.77
CA LEU A 9 -4.37 -6.49 -8.69
C LEU A 9 -2.91 -6.09 -8.74
N GLY A 10 -2.54 -5.31 -9.75
CA GLY A 10 -1.16 -4.85 -9.88
C GLY A 10 -1.09 -3.53 -10.61
N PHE A 11 -1.36 -2.42 -9.91
CA PHE A 11 -0.62 -1.16 -10.00
C PHE A 11 -1.10 -0.26 -8.85
N GLY A 12 -0.33 -0.23 -7.76
CA GLY A 12 -0.54 0.67 -6.62
C GLY A 12 -0.70 -0.04 -5.28
N CYS A 13 0.44 -0.39 -4.67
CA CYS A 13 0.59 -0.91 -3.30
C CYS A 13 -0.07 -2.26 -2.99
N ALA A 14 0.69 -3.11 -2.29
CA ALA A 14 0.31 -4.45 -1.87
C ALA A 14 -1.05 -4.44 -1.16
N LEU A 15 -1.98 -5.25 -1.67
CA LEU A 15 -3.27 -5.56 -1.04
C LEU A 15 -3.15 -6.91 -0.35
N VAL A 16 -3.13 -6.85 0.99
CA VAL A 16 -3.74 -7.90 1.81
C VAL A 16 -5.26 -7.73 1.63
N PRO A 17 -6.03 -8.78 1.34
CA PRO A 17 -7.47 -8.66 1.24
C PRO A 17 -7.99 -8.52 2.66
N PHE A 18 -8.15 -7.29 3.15
CA PHE A 18 -9.03 -6.84 4.23
C PHE A 18 -8.55 -5.43 4.62
N LEU A 19 -9.37 -4.42 4.33
CA LEU A 19 -9.25 -2.97 4.61
C LEU A 19 -8.72 -2.10 3.45
N GLY A 20 -9.68 -1.51 2.73
CA GLY A 20 -9.49 -0.64 1.58
C GLY A 20 -9.12 0.80 1.95
N PHE A 21 -7.90 1.02 2.41
CA PHE A 21 -7.47 2.37 2.82
C PHE A 21 -7.19 3.34 1.69
N TRP A 22 -6.60 2.87 0.59
CA TRP A 22 -6.41 3.69 -0.61
C TRP A 22 -7.74 3.93 -1.34
N ALA A 23 -8.68 3.02 -1.15
CA ALA A 23 -10.04 3.08 -1.61
C ALA A 23 -10.85 4.24 -0.98
N CYS A 24 -10.55 4.64 0.26
CA CYS A 24 -11.24 5.74 0.95
C CYS A 24 -10.65 7.14 0.69
N CYS A 25 -9.67 7.28 -0.19
CA CYS A 25 -9.05 8.56 -0.51
C CYS A 25 -9.49 9.00 -1.91
N PRO A 26 -9.92 10.26 -2.11
CA PRO A 26 -10.40 10.70 -3.42
C PRO A 26 -9.30 10.81 -4.50
N SER A 27 -8.03 10.83 -4.10
CA SER A 27 -6.86 10.79 -4.99
C SER A 27 -5.95 9.58 -4.70
N ILE A 28 -5.55 8.86 -5.77
CA ILE A 28 -4.65 7.69 -5.69
C ILE A 28 -3.23 8.15 -5.35
N TRP A 29 -2.84 9.30 -5.89
CA TRP A 29 -1.56 9.96 -5.65
C TRP A 29 -1.79 11.47 -5.62
N GLU A 30 -1.10 12.19 -4.73
CA GLU A 30 -0.90 13.64 -4.91
C GLU A 30 0.20 13.92 -5.97
N THR A 31 0.85 12.86 -6.45
CA THR A 31 1.93 12.93 -7.44
C THR A 31 1.40 12.49 -8.80
N VAL A 32 1.40 13.41 -9.76
CA VAL A 32 1.20 13.05 -11.17
C VAL A 32 2.56 12.66 -11.75
N VAL A 33 2.67 11.42 -12.23
CA VAL A 33 3.82 10.99 -13.05
C VAL A 33 3.44 11.27 -14.49
N VAL A 34 3.97 12.36 -15.04
CA VAL A 34 3.82 12.71 -16.45
C VAL A 34 5.09 12.29 -17.18
N ASP A 35 4.97 11.47 -18.21
CA ASP A 35 6.09 11.26 -19.14
C ASP A 35 6.26 12.53 -19.97
N LEU A 36 7.25 13.34 -19.61
CA LEU A 36 7.54 14.62 -20.26
C LEU A 36 7.92 14.47 -21.75
N ASN A 37 8.24 13.26 -22.22
CA ASN A 37 8.58 13.02 -23.62
C ASN A 37 7.36 12.81 -24.51
N THR A 38 6.23 12.36 -23.93
CA THR A 38 5.04 11.96 -24.68
C THR A 38 3.78 12.73 -24.29
N ALA A 39 3.77 13.37 -23.12
CA ALA A 39 2.64 14.14 -22.67
C ALA A 39 2.51 15.46 -23.44
N LEU A 40 1.28 15.77 -23.82
CA LEU A 40 0.98 17.10 -24.33
C LEU A 40 1.12 18.10 -23.18
N MET A 41 1.62 19.30 -23.48
CA MET A 41 1.76 20.38 -22.48
C MET A 41 0.44 20.72 -21.77
N ILE A 42 -0.70 20.48 -22.42
CA ILE A 42 -2.02 20.64 -21.80
C ILE A 42 -2.31 19.59 -20.72
N ASP A 43 -1.78 18.38 -20.84
CA ASP A 43 -1.95 17.31 -19.85
C ASP A 43 -1.02 17.53 -18.66
N VAL A 44 0.20 18.05 -18.91
CA VAL A 44 1.10 18.58 -17.86
C VAL A 44 0.42 19.73 -17.12
N TRP A 45 -0.21 20.67 -17.83
CA TRP A 45 -0.92 21.80 -17.22
C TRP A 45 -2.14 21.36 -16.41
N LYS A 46 -2.90 20.37 -16.88
CA LYS A 46 -4.03 19.80 -16.12
C LYS A 46 -3.57 19.07 -14.86
N ALA A 47 -2.42 18.41 -14.93
CA ALA A 47 -1.80 17.74 -13.78
C ALA A 47 -1.31 18.72 -12.69
N TRP A 48 -0.94 19.94 -13.08
CA TRP A 48 -0.39 20.97 -12.19
C TRP A 48 -1.34 22.10 -11.87
N ASN A 49 -2.51 22.17 -12.51
CA ASN A 49 -3.48 23.21 -12.24
C ASN A 49 -4.29 22.83 -10.98
N PRO A 50 -4.19 23.60 -9.88
CA PRO A 50 -4.88 23.30 -8.62
C PRO A 50 -6.41 23.38 -8.71
N SER A 51 -6.97 23.85 -9.83
CA SER A 51 -8.42 23.89 -10.09
C SER A 51 -8.98 22.67 -10.83
N VAL A 52 -8.12 21.81 -11.38
CA VAL A 52 -8.52 20.49 -11.89
C VAL A 52 -7.93 19.46 -10.95
N ASN A 53 -8.81 18.69 -10.33
CA ASN A 53 -8.35 17.52 -9.61
C ASN A 53 -7.49 16.66 -10.56
N SER A 54 -6.39 16.11 -10.04
CA SER A 54 -5.48 15.16 -10.72
C SER A 54 -6.24 14.04 -11.44
N PHE A 55 -5.56 13.18 -12.22
CA PHE A 55 -6.17 11.94 -12.75
C PHE A 55 -6.88 11.14 -11.64
N GLN A 56 -8.19 11.31 -11.53
CA GLN A 56 -9.04 10.69 -10.54
C GLN A 56 -10.39 10.34 -11.18
N PRO A 57 -11.12 9.35 -10.66
CA PRO A 57 -12.45 9.04 -11.13
C PRO A 57 -13.38 10.25 -11.00
N ALA A 58 -14.35 10.38 -11.90
CA ALA A 58 -15.29 11.49 -11.90
C ALA A 58 -16.10 11.57 -10.59
N SER A 59 -16.31 10.44 -9.92
CA SER A 59 -16.93 10.35 -8.59
C SER A 59 -16.05 10.92 -7.47
N GLY A 60 -14.74 11.08 -7.69
CA GLY A 60 -13.77 11.27 -6.61
C GLY A 60 -13.61 10.03 -5.72
N ASP A 61 -14.02 8.84 -6.18
CA ASP A 61 -13.84 7.57 -5.46
C ASP A 61 -12.92 6.66 -6.27
N ASN A 62 -11.71 6.43 -5.77
CA ASN A 62 -10.71 5.59 -6.45
C ASN A 62 -11.07 4.10 -6.48
N THR A 63 -12.07 3.67 -5.70
CA THR A 63 -12.62 2.32 -5.83
C THR A 63 -13.42 2.13 -7.10
N GLU A 64 -13.93 3.19 -7.71
CA GLU A 64 -14.86 3.11 -8.84
C GLU A 64 -14.26 2.29 -10.00
N ILE A 65 -12.97 2.51 -10.29
CA ILE A 65 -12.28 1.77 -11.36
C ILE A 65 -12.23 0.27 -11.05
N TRP A 66 -11.91 -0.08 -9.80
CA TRP A 66 -11.82 -1.47 -9.35
C TRP A 66 -13.19 -2.14 -9.28
N GLN A 67 -14.22 -1.43 -8.82
CA GLN A 67 -15.60 -1.90 -8.81
C GLN A 67 -16.11 -2.17 -10.24
N LYS A 68 -15.77 -1.28 -11.19
CA LYS A 68 -16.10 -1.48 -12.61
C LYS A 68 -15.38 -2.69 -13.20
N ALA A 69 -14.08 -2.86 -12.91
CA ALA A 69 -13.33 -4.03 -13.34
C ALA A 69 -13.88 -5.33 -12.73
N ALA A 70 -14.19 -5.31 -11.44
CA ALA A 70 -14.85 -6.42 -10.75
C ALA A 70 -16.19 -6.78 -11.37
N LYS A 71 -17.04 -5.79 -11.68
CA LYS A 71 -18.31 -6.00 -12.35
C LYS A 71 -18.13 -6.62 -13.74
N LEU A 72 -17.10 -6.20 -14.48
CA LEU A 72 -16.77 -6.75 -15.80
C LEU A 72 -16.34 -8.22 -15.72
N LEU A 73 -15.53 -8.57 -14.71
CA LEU A 73 -15.06 -9.94 -14.47
C LEU A 73 -16.14 -10.85 -13.86
N GLY A 74 -17.07 -10.28 -13.11
CA GLY A 74 -18.21 -10.99 -12.52
C GLY A 74 -17.77 -12.17 -11.66
N LYS A 75 -18.26 -13.37 -11.99
CA LYS A 75 -17.99 -14.61 -11.25
C LYS A 75 -16.54 -15.11 -11.31
N ASP A 76 -15.72 -14.51 -12.17
CA ASP A 76 -14.31 -14.87 -12.28
C ASP A 76 -13.47 -14.24 -11.14
N VAL A 77 -14.06 -13.35 -10.33
CA VAL A 77 -13.44 -12.79 -9.13
C VAL A 77 -13.84 -13.58 -7.90
N LEU A 78 -12.85 -14.06 -7.14
CA LEU A 78 -13.05 -14.79 -5.89
C LEU A 78 -12.69 -13.89 -4.70
N TYR A 79 -13.69 -13.24 -4.11
CA TYR A 79 -13.51 -12.41 -2.92
C TYR A 79 -13.32 -13.24 -1.65
N GLU A 80 -12.71 -12.62 -0.62
CA GLU A 80 -12.53 -13.22 0.72
C GLU A 80 -11.96 -14.64 0.63
N SER A 81 -10.96 -14.81 -0.24
CA SER A 81 -10.40 -16.10 -0.58
C SER A 81 -8.87 -16.08 -0.56
N GLU A 82 -8.27 -17.24 -0.32
CA GLU A 82 -6.82 -17.42 -0.28
C GLU A 82 -6.40 -18.62 -1.15
N VAL A 83 -5.26 -18.49 -1.83
CA VAL A 83 -4.61 -19.62 -2.51
C VAL A 83 -3.97 -20.51 -1.45
N VAL A 84 -4.41 -21.77 -1.38
CA VAL A 84 -3.89 -22.76 -0.42
C VAL A 84 -3.01 -23.82 -1.09
N SER A 85 -3.08 -23.92 -2.42
CA SER A 85 -2.15 -24.72 -3.22
C SER A 85 -2.16 -24.23 -4.67
N ALA A 86 -1.00 -24.16 -5.29
CA ALA A 86 -0.78 -24.04 -6.70
C ALA A 86 0.30 -25.05 -7.09
N LYS A 87 0.08 -25.79 -8.17
CA LYS A 87 1.05 -26.76 -8.71
C LYS A 87 1.31 -26.44 -10.16
N ARG A 88 2.58 -26.28 -10.52
CA ARG A 88 3.00 -25.91 -11.87
C ARG A 88 3.57 -27.12 -12.59
N THR A 89 3.14 -27.33 -13.83
CA THR A 89 3.66 -28.39 -14.70
C THR A 89 3.97 -27.82 -16.08
N LYS A 90 4.65 -28.61 -16.92
CA LYS A 90 4.91 -28.23 -18.32
C LYS A 90 3.63 -27.98 -19.13
N SER A 91 2.46 -28.47 -18.69
CA SER A 91 1.19 -28.34 -19.40
C SER A 91 0.26 -27.25 -18.84
N GLY A 92 0.60 -26.64 -17.70
CA GLY A 92 -0.19 -25.57 -17.10
C GLY A 92 -0.06 -25.51 -15.58
N VAL A 93 -1.08 -24.96 -14.94
CA VAL A 93 -1.13 -24.72 -13.49
C VAL A 93 -2.46 -25.21 -12.94
N LYS A 94 -2.43 -25.88 -11.79
CA LYS A 94 -3.61 -26.26 -11.01
C LYS A 94 -3.59 -25.49 -9.70
N ILE A 95 -4.70 -24.84 -9.35
CA ILE A 95 -4.81 -23.98 -8.17
C ILE A 95 -6.01 -24.41 -7.34
N GLU A 96 -5.84 -24.45 -6.03
CA GLU A 96 -6.90 -24.63 -5.04
C GLU A 96 -7.02 -23.33 -4.24
N VAL A 97 -8.21 -22.74 -4.28
CA VAL A 97 -8.55 -21.50 -3.60
C VAL A 97 -9.57 -21.81 -2.53
N ARG A 98 -9.34 -21.33 -1.30
CA ARG A 98 -10.24 -21.49 -0.17
C ARG A 98 -10.97 -20.18 0.11
N ASP A 99 -12.29 -20.21 0.23
CA ASP A 99 -13.07 -19.06 0.69
C ASP A 99 -13.14 -18.97 2.23
N LYS A 100 -13.68 -17.86 2.74
CA LYS A 100 -13.86 -17.63 4.19
C LYS A 100 -14.70 -18.69 4.92
N ASP A 101 -15.55 -19.43 4.20
CA ASP A 101 -16.42 -20.47 4.75
C ASP A 101 -15.76 -21.87 4.63
N GLY A 102 -14.54 -21.94 4.07
CA GLY A 102 -13.74 -23.14 3.94
C GLY A 102 -13.96 -23.92 2.63
N HIS A 103 -14.79 -23.45 1.71
CA HIS A 103 -15.02 -24.15 0.44
C HIS A 103 -13.81 -24.04 -0.47
N ILE A 104 -13.49 -25.15 -1.14
CA ILE A 104 -12.37 -25.24 -2.08
C ILE A 104 -12.85 -25.13 -3.52
N THR A 105 -12.42 -24.08 -4.21
CA THR A 105 -12.57 -23.93 -5.66
C THR A 105 -11.30 -24.42 -6.36
N LYS A 106 -11.46 -25.37 -7.30
CA LYS A 106 -10.35 -25.94 -8.09
C LYS A 106 -10.29 -25.31 -9.46
N ILE A 107 -9.11 -24.82 -9.83
CA ILE A 107 -8.87 -24.06 -11.05
C ILE A 107 -7.77 -24.73 -11.86
N SER A 108 -7.97 -24.88 -13.16
CA SER A 108 -6.95 -25.34 -14.11
C SER A 108 -6.72 -24.26 -15.18
N ALA A 109 -5.48 -23.81 -15.32
CA ALA A 109 -5.09 -22.73 -16.22
C ALA A 109 -3.83 -23.10 -17.01
N LYS A 110 -3.57 -22.38 -18.11
CA LYS A 110 -2.33 -22.57 -18.88
C LYS A 110 -1.14 -21.79 -18.31
N ARG A 111 -1.42 -20.68 -17.61
CA ARG A 111 -0.43 -19.75 -17.06
C ARG A 111 -0.96 -19.21 -15.74
N LEU A 112 -0.06 -18.84 -14.84
CA LEU A 112 -0.35 -18.12 -13.61
C LEU A 112 0.30 -16.74 -13.71
N LEU A 113 -0.47 -15.69 -13.45
CA LEU A 113 0.02 -14.33 -13.26
C LEU A 113 -0.09 -14.04 -11.77
N ILE A 114 1.00 -13.58 -11.15
CA ILE A 114 1.03 -13.21 -9.74
C ILE A 114 1.25 -11.71 -9.66
N THR A 115 0.36 -11.01 -8.98
CA THR A 115 0.40 -9.55 -8.83
C THR A 115 0.56 -9.09 -7.38
N ILE A 116 0.55 -10.02 -6.42
CA ILE A 116 0.92 -9.76 -5.02
C ILE A 116 2.42 -9.46 -4.89
N GLY A 117 2.81 -8.80 -3.80
CA GLY A 117 4.21 -8.50 -3.51
C GLY A 117 5.06 -9.79 -3.51
N PRO A 118 6.19 -9.86 -4.24
CA PRO A 118 6.99 -11.08 -4.32
C PRO A 118 7.39 -11.65 -2.96
N GLU A 119 7.69 -10.77 -2.00
CA GLU A 119 8.05 -11.13 -0.63
C GLU A 119 6.91 -11.76 0.19
N THR A 120 5.65 -11.61 -0.25
CA THR A 120 4.47 -12.17 0.43
C THR A 120 4.03 -13.49 -0.18
N ILE A 121 4.63 -13.91 -1.30
CA ILE A 121 4.33 -15.20 -1.93
C ILE A 121 4.82 -16.31 -1.00
N ASN A 122 3.89 -17.13 -0.50
CA ASN A 122 4.23 -18.24 0.36
C ASN A 122 4.77 -19.43 -0.46
N PRO A 123 6.03 -19.84 -0.28
CA PRO A 123 6.62 -20.93 -1.06
C PRO A 123 5.85 -22.25 -0.92
N LYS A 124 5.24 -22.47 0.26
CA LYS A 124 4.42 -23.66 0.55
C LYS A 124 3.20 -23.75 -0.37
N TYR A 125 2.62 -22.61 -0.74
CA TYR A 125 1.37 -22.58 -1.49
C TYR A 125 1.59 -22.40 -2.98
N PHE A 126 2.69 -21.77 -3.41
CA PHE A 126 2.91 -21.42 -4.82
C PHE A 126 3.87 -22.35 -5.58
N ASP A 127 4.32 -23.44 -4.95
CA ASP A 127 5.21 -24.44 -5.57
C ASP A 127 6.48 -23.78 -6.13
N LEU A 128 7.02 -22.79 -5.39
CA LEU A 128 8.20 -22.02 -5.78
C LEU A 128 9.45 -22.90 -5.76
N SER A 129 10.33 -22.74 -6.75
CA SER A 129 11.66 -23.33 -6.74
C SER A 129 12.56 -22.61 -5.74
N SER A 130 13.66 -23.26 -5.33
CA SER A 130 14.63 -22.61 -4.42
C SER A 130 15.19 -21.30 -4.97
N GLU A 131 15.40 -21.23 -6.30
CA GLU A 131 15.88 -20.05 -7.00
C GLU A 131 14.84 -18.91 -6.96
N GLU A 132 13.56 -19.22 -7.20
CA GLU A 132 12.48 -18.23 -7.10
C GLU A 132 12.32 -17.71 -5.68
N VAL A 133 12.44 -18.57 -4.67
CA VAL A 133 12.40 -18.17 -3.26
C VAL A 133 13.54 -17.21 -2.95
N GLU A 134 14.76 -17.55 -3.36
CA GLU A 134 15.93 -16.70 -3.15
C GLU A 134 15.74 -15.32 -3.78
N ILE A 135 15.25 -15.26 -5.02
CA ILE A 135 15.03 -14.00 -5.74
C ILE A 135 13.88 -13.20 -5.10
N PHE A 136 12.69 -13.80 -4.94
CA PHE A 136 11.51 -13.07 -4.46
C PHE A 136 11.64 -12.59 -3.02
N HIS A 137 12.38 -13.30 -2.17
CA HIS A 137 12.52 -12.96 -0.75
C HIS A 137 13.83 -12.24 -0.41
N SER A 138 14.67 -11.95 -1.41
CA SER A 138 15.94 -11.24 -1.24
C SER A 138 15.82 -9.75 -0.89
N ALA A 139 14.66 -9.14 -1.15
CA ALA A 139 14.48 -7.71 -0.97
C ALA A 139 14.43 -7.31 0.51
N ALA A 140 15.27 -6.34 0.88
CA ALA A 140 15.22 -5.65 2.16
C ALA A 140 14.40 -4.35 2.05
N GLY A 141 13.88 -3.87 3.17
CA GLY A 141 13.21 -2.58 3.21
C GLY A 141 12.46 -2.34 4.51
N ASN A 142 12.00 -1.11 4.67
CA ASN A 142 11.11 -0.73 5.75
C ASN A 142 9.68 -1.07 5.33
N ARG A 143 8.78 -1.28 6.29
CA ARG A 143 7.34 -1.37 6.04
C ARG A 143 6.71 0.00 6.17
N TYR A 144 5.61 0.20 5.47
CA TYR A 144 4.74 1.33 5.76
C TYR A 144 3.39 0.82 6.26
N LEU A 145 2.97 1.36 7.41
CA LEU A 145 1.65 1.11 7.97
C LEU A 145 0.87 2.41 7.90
N THR A 146 -0.42 2.31 7.57
CA THR A 146 -1.29 3.48 7.45
C THR A 146 -2.66 3.16 8.01
N GLY A 147 -3.38 4.19 8.43
CA GLY A 147 -4.74 4.03 8.91
C GLY A 147 -5.49 5.33 8.97
N ILE A 148 -6.79 5.23 9.23
CA ILE A 148 -7.66 6.38 9.51
C ILE A 148 -7.74 6.50 11.01
N VAL A 149 -7.34 7.67 11.50
CA VAL A 149 -7.34 8.01 12.92
C VAL A 149 -8.17 9.25 13.18
N SER A 150 -8.65 9.38 14.41
CA SER A 150 -9.39 10.54 14.89
C SER A 150 -8.94 10.86 16.31
N HIS A 151 -8.79 12.14 16.63
CA HIS A 151 -8.52 12.59 17.98
C HIS A 151 -9.14 13.99 18.17
N PRO A 152 -9.81 14.28 19.30
CA PRO A 152 -10.50 15.56 19.50
C PRO A 152 -9.61 16.79 19.36
N SER A 153 -8.33 16.67 19.73
CA SER A 153 -7.36 17.76 19.59
C SER A 153 -6.71 17.87 18.21
N LEU A 154 -6.88 16.90 17.30
CA LEU A 154 -6.33 17.03 15.95
C LEU A 154 -7.18 18.03 15.14
N PRO A 155 -6.56 19.05 14.51
CA PRO A 155 -7.31 20.07 13.78
C PRO A 155 -7.85 19.52 12.45
N ALA A 156 -8.82 20.24 11.86
CA ALA A 156 -9.27 20.01 10.48
C ALA A 156 -8.22 20.51 9.44
N ALA A 157 -6.97 20.09 9.61
CA ALA A 157 -5.81 20.46 8.80
C ALA A 157 -4.79 19.31 8.77
N GLY A 158 -3.93 19.30 7.75
CA GLY A 158 -2.82 18.36 7.66
C GLY A 158 -1.66 18.76 8.58
N ILE A 159 -1.00 17.77 9.18
CA ILE A 159 0.22 17.94 9.98
C ILE A 159 1.30 17.02 9.40
N THR A 160 2.44 17.57 9.01
CA THR A 160 3.58 16.81 8.50
C THR A 160 4.72 16.89 9.49
N ASN A 161 5.23 15.74 9.91
CA ASN A 161 6.42 15.69 10.74
C ASN A 161 7.65 15.91 9.87
N VAL A 162 8.51 16.85 10.27
CA VAL A 162 9.78 17.14 9.63
C VAL A 162 10.92 16.85 10.60
N VAL A 163 12.06 16.41 10.08
CA VAL A 163 13.26 16.30 10.91
C VAL A 163 13.79 17.70 11.23
N PRO A 164 14.27 17.98 12.46
CA PRO A 164 14.82 19.29 12.81
C PRO A 164 15.93 19.76 11.86
N ALA A 165 16.75 18.82 11.38
CA ALA A 165 17.82 19.12 10.43
C ALA A 165 17.33 19.58 9.04
N ALA A 166 16.05 19.39 8.70
CA ALA A 166 15.45 19.87 7.45
C ALA A 166 14.99 21.34 7.55
N VAL A 167 14.88 21.88 8.77
CA VAL A 167 14.53 23.29 8.99
C VAL A 167 15.57 24.17 8.31
N ASN A 168 15.12 25.24 7.64
CA ASN A 168 15.92 26.14 6.80
C ASN A 168 16.37 25.57 5.44
N GLY A 169 15.59 24.65 4.86
CA GLY A 169 15.75 24.27 3.44
C GLY A 169 16.82 23.23 3.18
N ASN A 170 17.16 22.41 4.17
CA ASN A 170 18.02 21.25 3.94
C ASN A 170 17.22 20.08 3.36
N TYR A 171 17.06 20.09 2.04
CA TYR A 171 16.26 19.10 1.30
C TYR A 171 16.87 17.69 1.25
N VAL A 172 18.06 17.47 1.83
CA VAL A 172 18.69 16.14 1.91
C VAL A 172 18.60 15.53 3.32
N ALA A 173 17.97 16.21 4.27
CA ALA A 173 17.69 15.66 5.59
C ALA A 173 16.41 14.81 5.56
N TYR A 174 16.57 13.49 5.71
CA TYR A 174 15.46 12.54 5.72
C TYR A 174 15.26 11.92 7.11
N PRO A 175 14.00 11.61 7.51
CA PRO A 175 13.74 10.86 8.72
C PRO A 175 14.30 9.43 8.62
N THR A 176 14.80 8.93 9.76
CA THR A 176 15.22 7.53 9.90
C THR A 176 14.06 6.73 10.51
N ALA A 177 13.80 5.53 9.97
CA ALA A 177 12.79 4.64 10.55
C ALA A 177 13.21 4.16 11.96
N PRO A 178 12.27 4.04 12.92
CA PRO A 178 10.84 4.26 12.78
C PRO A 178 10.44 5.74 12.89
N PHE A 179 9.52 6.19 12.03
CA PHE A 179 8.92 7.53 12.16
C PHE A 179 7.45 7.55 11.72
N GLN A 180 6.67 8.46 12.34
CA GLN A 180 5.35 8.86 11.87
C GLN A 180 5.53 10.02 10.88
N ALA A 181 5.08 9.87 9.64
CA ALA A 181 5.30 10.86 8.59
C ALA A 181 4.34 12.04 8.70
N TYR A 182 3.04 11.77 8.85
CA TYR A 182 2.02 12.81 8.83
C TYR A 182 0.68 12.36 9.41
N PHE A 183 -0.16 13.35 9.74
CA PHE A 183 -1.61 13.26 9.85
C PHE A 183 -2.21 14.05 8.69
N GLN A 184 -2.61 13.36 7.62
CA GLN A 184 -3.17 14.00 6.44
C GLN A 184 -4.69 14.08 6.60
N TYR A 185 -5.24 15.28 6.76
CA TYR A 185 -6.68 15.51 6.92
C TYR A 185 -7.48 14.94 5.74
N LYS A 186 -8.56 14.20 6.03
CA LYS A 186 -9.43 13.58 5.04
C LYS A 186 -10.87 14.09 5.05
N GLY A 187 -11.22 14.88 6.05
CA GLY A 187 -12.58 15.41 6.21
C GLY A 187 -13.03 15.37 7.66
N ASN A 188 -14.28 15.76 7.86
CA ASN A 188 -14.95 15.65 9.14
C ASN A 188 -15.83 14.40 9.17
N SER A 189 -15.98 13.85 10.36
CA SER A 189 -16.94 12.80 10.68
C SER A 189 -17.90 13.29 11.77
N SER A 190 -18.87 12.46 12.15
CA SER A 190 -19.77 12.76 13.28
C SER A 190 -19.04 12.95 14.62
N THR A 191 -17.79 12.52 14.75
CA THR A 191 -16.97 12.65 15.97
C THR A 191 -15.81 13.62 15.81
N GLY A 192 -15.81 14.45 14.76
CA GLY A 192 -14.75 15.42 14.49
C GLY A 192 -13.84 15.06 13.30
N PRO A 193 -12.71 15.77 13.14
CA PRO A 193 -11.76 15.59 12.05
C PRO A 193 -11.18 14.17 11.99
N ILE A 194 -11.03 13.64 10.78
CA ILE A 194 -10.34 12.38 10.53
C ILE A 194 -9.09 12.59 9.68
N HIS A 195 -8.06 11.81 9.97
CA HIS A 195 -6.76 11.91 9.32
C HIS A 195 -6.30 10.55 8.86
N ARG A 196 -5.60 10.52 7.74
CA ARG A 196 -4.73 9.39 7.39
C ARG A 196 -3.41 9.55 8.13
N ALA A 197 -3.09 8.60 9.00
CA ALA A 197 -1.78 8.44 9.61
C ALA A 197 -0.91 7.53 8.72
N LEU A 198 0.38 7.85 8.55
CA LEU A 198 1.35 6.97 7.87
C LEU A 198 2.63 6.86 8.67
N THR A 199 2.96 5.65 9.11
CA THR A 199 4.24 5.32 9.76
C THR A 199 5.13 4.54 8.81
N VAL A 200 6.43 4.80 8.84
CA VAL A 200 7.45 3.97 8.21
C VAL A 200 8.30 3.36 9.31
N VAL A 201 8.40 2.03 9.33
CA VAL A 201 9.00 1.28 10.43
C VAL A 201 9.90 0.14 9.91
N PRO A 202 10.88 -0.33 10.69
CA PRO A 202 11.60 -1.56 10.39
C PRO A 202 10.67 -2.76 10.15
N ARG A 203 11.11 -3.74 9.36
CA ARG A 203 10.29 -4.90 8.95
C ARG A 203 9.67 -5.67 10.13
N GLU A 204 10.44 -5.82 11.21
CA GLU A 204 10.07 -6.59 12.40
C GLU A 204 9.16 -5.81 13.38
N THR A 205 8.86 -4.54 13.11
CA THR A 205 7.98 -3.75 13.98
C THR A 205 6.57 -4.30 13.95
N SER A 206 5.99 -4.52 15.13
CA SER A 206 4.60 -4.97 15.27
C SER A 206 3.61 -3.85 14.92
N ILE A 207 2.37 -4.23 14.58
CA ILE A 207 1.30 -3.24 14.33
C ILE A 207 1.05 -2.38 15.58
N GLU A 208 1.12 -2.95 16.78
CA GLU A 208 0.87 -2.19 18.01
C GLU A 208 2.01 -1.21 18.32
N ASP A 209 3.26 -1.59 18.05
CA ASP A 209 4.40 -0.67 18.17
C ASP A 209 4.29 0.51 17.19
N ALA A 210 3.81 0.25 15.96
CA ALA A 210 3.52 1.30 15.00
C ALA A 210 2.37 2.21 15.47
N LYS A 211 1.30 1.67 16.07
CA LYS A 211 0.24 2.49 16.70
C LYS A 211 0.79 3.33 17.85
N ASN A 212 1.66 2.77 18.68
CA ASN A 212 2.33 3.49 19.76
C ASN A 212 3.19 4.66 19.23
N LEU A 213 3.83 4.50 18.08
CA LEU A 213 4.54 5.58 17.40
C LEU A 213 3.60 6.73 16.99
N VAL A 214 2.41 6.42 16.48
CA VAL A 214 1.40 7.45 16.17
C VAL A 214 0.90 8.15 17.43
N ARG A 215 0.58 7.40 18.51
CA ARG A 215 0.18 7.98 19.80
C ARG A 215 1.27 8.89 20.36
N LYS A 216 2.54 8.46 20.32
CA LYS A 216 3.69 9.26 20.73
C LYS A 216 3.79 10.55 19.91
N SER A 217 3.54 10.50 18.61
CA SER A 217 3.51 11.71 17.78
C SER A 217 2.41 12.68 18.22
N VAL A 218 1.21 12.20 18.59
CA VAL A 218 0.15 13.05 19.15
C VAL A 218 0.56 13.64 20.49
N GLN A 219 1.17 12.83 21.36
CA GLN A 219 1.65 13.30 22.67
C GLN A 219 2.66 14.43 22.51
N ASN A 220 3.65 14.26 21.62
CA ASN A 220 4.63 15.31 21.34
C ASN A 220 3.97 16.61 20.84
N LEU A 221 2.95 16.52 19.99
CA LEU A 221 2.23 17.70 19.51
C LEU A 221 1.46 18.42 20.63
N ILE A 222 0.94 17.67 21.60
CA ILE A 222 0.28 18.19 22.80
C ILE A 222 1.30 18.87 23.72
N ASP A 223 2.42 18.19 24.00
CA ASP A 223 3.47 18.66 24.91
C ASP A 223 4.12 19.97 24.41
N GLU A 224 4.32 20.09 23.10
CA GLU A 224 4.84 21.30 22.45
C GLU A 224 3.77 22.39 22.22
N GLY A 225 2.51 22.13 22.61
CA GLY A 225 1.40 23.07 22.43
C GLY A 225 1.01 23.32 20.96
N THR A 226 1.44 22.46 20.04
CA THR A 226 1.10 22.55 18.61
C THR A 226 -0.38 22.23 18.38
N ILE A 227 -0.96 21.35 19.19
CA ILE A 227 -2.40 21.05 19.21
C ILE A 227 -2.95 21.23 20.63
N PRO A 228 -4.27 21.45 20.81
CA PRO A 228 -4.89 21.57 22.12
C PRO A 228 -4.58 20.39 23.05
N THR A 229 -4.65 20.65 24.36
CA THR A 229 -4.44 19.60 25.37
C THR A 229 -5.42 18.44 25.19
N GLY A 230 -4.98 17.25 25.60
CA GLY A 230 -5.72 15.99 25.45
C GLY A 230 -4.89 14.82 25.94
N LYS A 231 -5.39 13.59 25.78
CA LYS A 231 -4.64 12.38 26.08
C LYS A 231 -4.37 11.63 24.78
N SER A 232 -3.10 11.39 24.46
CA SER A 232 -2.73 10.59 23.27
C SER A 232 -3.33 9.18 23.26
N SER A 233 -3.73 8.64 24.42
CA SER A 233 -4.49 7.39 24.56
C SER A 233 -5.88 7.43 23.94
N ASP A 234 -6.46 8.62 23.79
CA ASP A 234 -7.81 8.84 23.25
C ASP A 234 -7.79 8.86 21.71
N LEU A 235 -6.63 8.59 21.10
CA LEU A 235 -6.50 8.45 19.65
C LEU A 235 -7.26 7.21 19.19
N ASP A 236 -8.36 7.44 18.47
CA ASP A 236 -9.19 6.42 17.88
C ASP A 236 -8.55 5.94 16.56
N PHE A 237 -8.17 4.67 16.51
CA PHE A 237 -7.75 3.99 15.29
C PHE A 237 -8.96 3.27 14.70
N ARG A 238 -9.71 3.97 13.86
CA ARG A 238 -10.86 3.37 13.14
C ARG A 238 -10.46 2.15 12.36
N THR A 239 -9.26 2.20 11.82
CA THR A 239 -8.58 1.06 11.23
C THR A 239 -7.09 1.41 11.09
N PHE A 240 -6.21 0.41 11.02
CA PHE A 240 -4.78 0.59 10.84
C PHE A 240 -4.16 -0.71 10.35
N SER A 241 -3.44 -0.68 9.22
CA SER A 241 -3.00 -1.89 8.53
C SER A 241 -1.58 -1.75 7.99
N ASP A 242 -0.94 -2.90 7.80
CA ASP A 242 0.31 -2.98 7.04
C ASP A 242 0.02 -2.98 5.54
N HIS A 243 0.79 -2.19 4.81
CA HIS A 243 0.70 -2.09 3.37
C HIS A 243 1.99 -2.51 2.65
N GLY A 244 2.86 -3.25 3.35
CA GLY A 244 4.01 -3.94 2.78
C GLY A 244 5.28 -3.10 2.75
N ILE A 245 6.26 -3.62 2.00
CA ILE A 245 7.60 -3.03 1.96
C ILE A 245 7.60 -1.75 1.13
N LEU A 246 8.05 -0.67 1.75
CA LEU A 246 8.36 0.61 1.12
C LEU A 246 9.84 0.63 0.70
N TYR A 247 10.09 1.04 -0.54
CA TYR A 247 11.43 1.14 -1.14
C TYR A 247 12.22 -0.18 -1.01
N ARG A 248 11.78 -1.21 -1.76
CA ARG A 248 12.54 -2.47 -1.91
C ARG A 248 13.97 -2.15 -2.32
N ARG A 249 14.90 -2.68 -1.56
CA ARG A 249 16.34 -2.47 -1.73
C ARG A 249 17.05 -3.81 -1.76
N TRP A 250 18.11 -3.84 -2.55
CA TRP A 250 19.06 -4.94 -2.65
C TRP A 250 20.45 -4.42 -2.32
N SER A 251 21.33 -5.31 -1.88
CA SER A 251 22.73 -4.96 -1.66
C SER A 251 23.41 -4.57 -2.97
N ALA A 252 24.50 -3.80 -2.87
CA ALA A 252 25.30 -3.45 -4.05
C ALA A 252 25.84 -4.70 -4.77
N GLU A 253 26.08 -5.79 -4.03
CA GLU A 253 26.49 -7.07 -4.59
C GLU A 253 25.37 -7.73 -5.41
N GLN A 254 24.15 -7.82 -4.86
CA GLN A 254 22.99 -8.36 -5.57
C GLN A 254 22.69 -7.56 -6.85
N LEU A 255 22.81 -6.23 -6.79
CA LEU A 255 22.63 -5.36 -7.95
C LEU A 255 23.67 -5.63 -9.04
N ARG A 256 24.95 -5.76 -8.68
CA ARG A 256 26.01 -6.15 -9.63
C ARG A 256 25.85 -7.58 -10.13
N GLY A 257 25.31 -8.46 -9.30
CA GLY A 257 24.94 -9.84 -9.60
C GLY A 257 23.69 -9.97 -10.48
N SER A 258 23.18 -8.88 -11.07
CA SER A 258 22.07 -8.88 -12.03
C SER A 258 20.73 -9.37 -11.46
N ILE A 259 20.45 -9.11 -10.18
CA ILE A 259 19.19 -9.51 -9.52
C ILE A 259 17.92 -9.11 -10.30
N PHE A 260 17.93 -7.97 -11.00
CA PHE A 260 16.80 -7.57 -11.84
C PHE A 260 16.63 -8.43 -13.10
N ALA A 261 17.72 -8.83 -13.75
CA ALA A 261 17.65 -9.70 -14.92
C ALA A 261 17.14 -11.08 -14.51
N MET A 262 17.60 -11.60 -13.36
CA MET A 262 17.12 -12.84 -12.79
C MET A 262 15.63 -12.77 -12.46
N ALA A 263 15.18 -11.71 -11.78
CA ALA A 263 13.77 -11.51 -11.46
C ALA A 263 12.86 -11.39 -12.71
N ASN A 264 13.35 -10.76 -13.79
CA ASN A 264 12.61 -10.62 -15.05
C ASN A 264 12.56 -11.92 -15.88
N ALA A 265 13.42 -12.89 -15.59
CA ALA A 265 13.46 -14.17 -16.30
C ALA A 265 12.48 -15.21 -15.72
N LEU A 266 11.89 -14.93 -14.55
CA LEU A 266 10.85 -15.73 -13.89
C LEU A 266 9.47 -15.42 -14.50
#